data_AF-A0A5K8B1A5-F1
#
_entry.id   AF-A0A5K8B1A5-F1
#
_cell.length_a   1.000
_cell.length_b   1.000
_cell.length_c   1.000
_cell.angle_alpha   90.00
_cell.angle_beta   90.00
_cell.angle_gamma   90.00
#
_symmetry.space_group_name_H-M   'P 1'
#
loop_
_entity.id
_entity.type
_entity.pdbx_description
1 polymer ?
#
loop_
_entity_poly.entity_id
_entity_poly.type
_entity_poly.pdbx_seq_one_letter_code
_entity_poly.pdbx_strand_id
1 'polypeptide(L)'
;MSAYQKMVQLSSYVTVLNIIKLWRLACFQYLHTEHFRIIVWPFKLYCVILEIFILYGSYDSFTIPFFLNTVQYICISLHSLKTGDEYLYKYILAANTNDVIVGRRTPVFDKEIRFAIIFLIISRFITICISTSKFHSIFLCVQIVILSTRLTGLVLIIIFLMLYVRMKYLRRRFERNTIPVNIIHKNGVVSKTREMRKCLIYYNNLLDNFSDIDQELQILTWVFSDESLRFELEIALEYVERRPFNFVICRVFPVDISMPISIVTLCITYVIIIIQFAEI
;
A
#
# COMPACT_ATOMS: atom_id res chain seq x y z
N MET A 1 -15.50 29.39 0.18
CA MET A 1 -14.28 28.67 -0.23
C MET A 1 -14.31 28.54 -1.75
N SER A 2 -13.40 29.20 -2.46
CA SER A 2 -13.51 29.35 -3.93
C SER A 2 -13.27 28.02 -4.66
N ALA A 3 -13.88 27.85 -5.84
CA ALA A 3 -13.67 26.67 -6.69
C ALA A 3 -12.18 26.45 -7.02
N TYR A 4 -11.40 27.54 -7.07
CA TYR A 4 -9.95 27.52 -7.23
C TYR A 4 -9.22 26.87 -6.05
N GLN A 5 -9.63 27.13 -4.79
CA GLN A 5 -9.07 26.44 -3.62
C GLN A 5 -9.44 24.94 -3.60
N LYS A 6 -10.63 24.57 -4.09
CA LYS A 6 -11.00 23.16 -4.29
C LYS A 6 -10.16 22.50 -5.39
N MET A 7 -9.88 23.20 -6.49
CA MET A 7 -9.02 22.71 -7.58
C MET A 7 -7.54 22.61 -7.21
N VAL A 8 -6.98 23.58 -6.48
CA VAL A 8 -5.60 23.52 -5.99
C VAL A 8 -5.44 22.42 -4.93
N GLN A 9 -6.47 22.19 -4.10
CA GLN A 9 -6.48 21.02 -3.21
C GLN A 9 -6.60 19.71 -3.98
N LEU A 10 -7.45 19.60 -5.02
CA LEU A 10 -7.53 18.40 -5.86
C LEU A 10 -6.22 18.15 -6.64
N SER A 11 -5.60 19.20 -7.16
CA SER A 11 -4.33 19.18 -7.91
C SER A 11 -3.15 18.67 -7.06
N SER A 12 -3.12 19.00 -5.78
CA SER A 12 -2.10 18.45 -4.86
C SER A 12 -2.18 16.92 -4.68
N TYR A 13 -3.34 16.30 -4.91
CA TYR A 13 -3.51 14.83 -4.80
C TYR A 13 -3.24 14.10 -6.12
N VAL A 14 -2.96 14.82 -7.21
CA VAL A 14 -2.57 14.24 -8.51
C VAL A 14 -1.12 13.70 -8.51
N THR A 15 -0.39 13.70 -7.39
CA THR A 15 1.09 13.66 -7.44
C THR A 15 1.76 12.28 -7.29
N VAL A 16 1.18 11.29 -6.61
CA VAL A 16 1.80 9.94 -6.50
C VAL A 16 0.83 8.84 -6.83
N LEU A 17 -0.42 8.94 -6.36
CA LEU A 17 -1.43 7.93 -6.66
C LEU A 17 -1.72 7.86 -8.16
N ASN A 18 -1.76 9.00 -8.86
CA ASN A 18 -1.94 9.02 -10.30
C ASN A 18 -0.71 8.50 -11.05
N ILE A 19 0.51 8.70 -10.51
CA ILE A 19 1.71 8.08 -11.04
C ILE A 19 1.62 6.55 -10.90
N ILE A 20 1.25 6.05 -9.72
CA ILE A 20 1.04 4.62 -9.49
C ILE A 20 -0.04 4.08 -10.44
N LYS A 21 -1.17 4.79 -10.61
CA LYS A 21 -2.23 4.41 -11.55
C LYS A 21 -1.72 4.34 -12.99
N LEU A 22 -1.06 5.39 -13.47
CA LEU A 22 -0.50 5.44 -14.82
C LEU A 22 0.54 4.33 -15.03
N TRP A 23 1.31 4.04 -13.99
CA TRP A 23 2.34 3.03 -14.04
C TRP A 23 1.77 1.61 -14.04
N ARG A 24 0.73 1.34 -13.24
CA ARG A 24 -0.03 0.08 -13.29
C ARG A 24 -0.66 -0.11 -14.66
N LEU A 25 -1.21 0.96 -15.24
CA LEU A 25 -1.72 0.99 -16.61
C LEU A 25 -0.64 0.61 -17.64
N ALA A 26 0.57 1.18 -17.48
CA ALA A 26 1.72 0.87 -18.31
C ALA A 26 2.22 -0.57 -18.16
N CYS A 27 1.98 -1.19 -16.99
CA CYS A 27 2.24 -2.61 -16.72
C CYS A 27 1.06 -3.53 -17.07
N PHE A 28 0.09 -3.00 -17.81
CA PHE A 28 -1.09 -3.68 -18.35
C PHE A 28 -2.06 -4.20 -17.29
N GLN A 29 -2.04 -3.61 -16.10
CA GLN A 29 -3.06 -3.87 -15.09
C GLN A 29 -4.28 -2.98 -15.37
N TYR A 30 -5.47 -3.61 -15.39
CA TYR A 30 -6.72 -2.93 -15.67
C TYR A 30 -7.14 -2.02 -14.50
N LEU A 31 -7.28 -0.73 -14.78
CA LEU A 31 -7.80 0.23 -13.81
C LEU A 31 -9.19 0.70 -14.23
N HIS A 32 -10.17 0.56 -13.34
CA HIS A 32 -11.51 1.08 -13.62
C HIS A 32 -11.49 2.62 -13.70
N THR A 33 -12.18 3.14 -14.72
CA THR A 33 -12.36 4.57 -14.93
C THR A 33 -13.85 4.86 -15.07
N GLU A 34 -14.41 5.61 -14.11
CA GLU A 34 -15.87 5.89 -14.07
C GLU A 34 -16.34 6.77 -15.24
N HIS A 35 -15.44 7.57 -15.84
CA HIS A 35 -15.83 8.63 -16.77
C HIS A 35 -16.15 8.16 -18.19
N PHE A 36 -15.63 7.01 -18.65
CA PHE A 36 -15.73 6.63 -20.06
C PHE A 36 -16.03 5.13 -20.25
N ARG A 37 -17.31 4.76 -20.16
CA ARG A 37 -17.78 3.37 -20.39
C ARG A 37 -17.36 2.80 -21.75
N ILE A 38 -17.27 3.63 -22.79
CA ILE A 38 -16.87 3.22 -24.14
C ILE A 38 -15.39 2.79 -24.19
N ILE A 39 -14.53 3.40 -23.37
CA ILE A 39 -13.08 3.11 -23.34
C ILE A 39 -12.77 1.85 -22.53
N VAL A 40 -13.68 1.41 -21.66
CA VAL A 40 -13.46 0.26 -20.77
C VAL A 40 -13.23 -1.04 -21.56
N TRP A 41 -14.08 -1.34 -22.54
CA TRP A 41 -13.99 -2.57 -23.33
C TRP A 41 -12.71 -2.69 -24.16
N PRO A 42 -12.30 -1.70 -24.98
CA PRO A 42 -11.05 -1.79 -25.72
C PRO A 42 -9.84 -1.87 -24.79
N PHE A 43 -9.89 -1.24 -23.61
CA PHE A 43 -8.82 -1.31 -22.63
C PHE A 43 -8.69 -2.71 -22.00
N LYS A 44 -9.83 -3.36 -21.66
CA LYS A 44 -9.82 -4.77 -21.21
C LYS A 44 -9.28 -5.71 -22.28
N LEU A 45 -9.71 -5.51 -23.53
CA LEU A 45 -9.23 -6.31 -24.66
C LEU A 45 -7.70 -6.14 -24.85
N TYR A 46 -7.20 -4.91 -24.72
CA TYR A 46 -5.78 -4.61 -24.77
C TYR A 46 -4.96 -5.34 -23.69
N CYS A 47 -5.43 -5.36 -22.44
CA CYS A 47 -4.80 -6.13 -21.36
C CYS A 47 -4.73 -7.62 -21.70
N VAL A 48 -5.82 -8.22 -22.18
CA VAL A 48 -5.87 -9.65 -22.53
C VAL A 48 -4.93 -9.98 -23.70
N ILE A 49 -4.89 -9.15 -24.75
CA ILE A 49 -3.98 -9.37 -25.89
C ILE A 49 -2.52 -9.36 -25.44
N LEU A 50 -2.16 -8.45 -24.55
CA LEU A 50 -0.79 -8.35 -24.03
C LEU A 50 -0.43 -9.47 -23.06
N GLU A 51 -1.38 -9.96 -22.26
CA GLU A 51 -1.18 -11.18 -21.47
C GLU A 51 -0.84 -12.38 -22.35
N ILE A 52 -1.55 -12.55 -23.48
CA ILE A 52 -1.26 -13.61 -24.46
C ILE A 52 0.15 -13.41 -25.06
N PHE A 53 0.53 -12.17 -25.36
CA PHE A 53 1.86 -11.86 -25.88
C PHE A 53 2.97 -12.18 -24.86
N ILE A 54 2.77 -11.83 -23.59
CA ILE A 54 3.70 -12.15 -22.50
C ILE A 54 3.81 -13.67 -22.33
N LEU A 55 2.67 -14.38 -22.34
CA LEU A 55 2.65 -15.85 -22.24
C LEU A 55 3.45 -16.50 -23.38
N TYR A 56 3.28 -16.00 -24.61
CA TYR A 56 4.03 -16.47 -25.77
C TYR A 56 5.53 -16.19 -25.63
N GLY A 57 5.91 -14.99 -25.18
CA GLY A 57 7.31 -14.66 -24.90
C GLY A 57 7.92 -15.52 -23.79
N SER A 58 7.12 -15.91 -22.79
CA SER A 58 7.56 -16.78 -21.69
C SER A 58 7.76 -18.23 -22.09
N TYR A 59 7.10 -18.70 -23.14
CA TYR A 59 7.27 -20.05 -23.65
C TYR A 59 8.69 -20.30 -24.19
N ASP A 60 9.27 -19.30 -24.87
CA ASP A 60 10.57 -19.42 -25.53
C ASP A 60 11.76 -19.34 -24.56
N SER A 61 11.61 -18.59 -23.45
CA SER A 61 12.66 -18.39 -22.43
C SER A 61 12.40 -19.16 -21.14
N PHE A 62 12.01 -20.44 -21.27
CA PHE A 62 11.55 -21.27 -20.16
C PHE A 62 12.62 -21.47 -19.08
N THR A 63 12.61 -20.60 -18.08
CA THR A 63 13.32 -20.76 -16.81
C THR A 63 12.26 -20.85 -15.70
N ILE A 64 12.42 -21.79 -14.77
CA ILE A 64 11.44 -22.03 -13.69
C ILE A 64 11.10 -20.74 -12.92
N PRO A 65 12.07 -19.89 -12.51
CA PRO A 65 11.75 -18.65 -11.79
C PRO A 65 10.93 -17.66 -12.63
N PHE A 66 11.18 -17.60 -13.94
CA PHE A 66 10.43 -16.70 -14.81
C PHE A 66 9.02 -17.20 -15.07
N PHE A 67 8.85 -18.51 -15.24
CA PHE A 67 7.54 -19.14 -15.36
C PHE A 67 6.66 -18.84 -14.14
N LEU A 68 7.19 -19.01 -12.92
CA LEU A 68 6.45 -18.71 -11.69
C LEU A 68 6.05 -17.23 -11.60
N ASN A 69 6.96 -16.31 -11.94
CA ASN A 69 6.64 -14.87 -11.98
C ASN A 69 5.58 -14.54 -13.06
N THR A 70 5.59 -15.24 -14.19
CA THR A 70 4.59 -15.08 -15.25
C THR A 70 3.22 -15.55 -14.77
N VAL A 71 3.13 -16.72 -14.12
CA VAL A 71 1.88 -17.23 -13.53
C VAL A 71 1.36 -16.25 -12.48
N GLN A 72 2.22 -15.77 -11.58
CA GLN A 72 1.89 -14.75 -10.59
C GLN A 72 1.33 -13.48 -11.26
N TYR A 73 2.00 -12.98 -12.30
CA TYR A 73 1.54 -11.81 -13.04
C TYR A 73 0.16 -12.01 -13.69
N ILE A 74 -0.07 -13.16 -14.33
CA ILE A 74 -1.37 -13.49 -14.92
C ILE A 74 -2.47 -13.52 -13.85
N CYS A 75 -2.22 -14.15 -12.70
CA CYS A 75 -3.17 -14.16 -11.59
C CYS A 75 -3.52 -12.74 -11.12
N ILE A 76 -2.51 -11.86 -10.96
CA ILE A 76 -2.72 -10.46 -10.57
C ILE A 76 -3.50 -9.71 -11.66
N SER A 77 -3.20 -9.94 -12.93
CA SER A 77 -3.85 -9.26 -14.05
C SER A 77 -5.31 -9.68 -14.21
N LEU A 78 -5.61 -10.98 -14.08
CA LEU A 78 -6.98 -11.50 -14.05
C LEU A 78 -7.77 -10.93 -12.87
N HIS A 79 -7.14 -10.87 -11.69
CA HIS A 79 -7.75 -10.24 -10.52
C HIS A 79 -8.03 -8.75 -10.75
N SER A 80 -7.09 -8.04 -11.35
CA SER A 80 -7.21 -6.62 -11.74
C SER A 80 -8.34 -6.41 -12.74
N LEU A 81 -8.49 -7.26 -13.76
CA LEU A 81 -9.59 -7.24 -14.73
C LEU A 81 -10.97 -7.42 -14.10
N LYS A 82 -11.06 -8.23 -13.03
CA LYS A 82 -12.30 -8.49 -12.28
C LYS A 82 -12.64 -7.33 -11.34
N THR A 83 -11.68 -6.85 -10.57
CA THR A 83 -11.89 -5.88 -9.47
C THR A 83 -11.76 -4.42 -9.92
N GLY A 84 -11.10 -4.16 -11.04
CA GLY A 84 -10.80 -2.81 -11.50
C GLY A 84 -9.74 -2.06 -10.70
N ASP A 85 -9.03 -2.76 -9.79
CA ASP A 85 -7.97 -2.20 -8.94
C ASP A 85 -8.40 -0.96 -8.12
N GLU A 86 -9.69 -0.85 -7.81
CA GLU A 86 -10.24 0.32 -7.12
C GLU A 86 -9.97 0.34 -5.61
N TYR A 87 -9.60 -0.80 -5.02
CA TYR A 87 -9.45 -0.98 -3.58
C TYR A 87 -8.48 0.05 -2.96
N LEU A 88 -7.33 0.30 -3.59
CA LEU A 88 -6.36 1.29 -3.11
C LEU A 88 -6.97 2.70 -3.08
N TYR A 89 -7.70 3.07 -4.13
CA TYR A 89 -8.31 4.38 -4.23
C TYR A 89 -9.46 4.56 -3.22
N LYS A 90 -10.32 3.55 -3.11
CA LYS A 90 -11.41 3.49 -2.12
C LYS A 90 -10.87 3.62 -0.70
N TYR A 91 -9.82 2.86 -0.36
CA TYR A 91 -9.17 2.93 0.95
C TYR A 91 -8.58 4.32 1.24
N ILE A 92 -7.85 4.91 0.29
CA ILE A 92 -7.28 6.26 0.45
C ILE A 92 -8.39 7.29 0.65
N LEU A 93 -9.47 7.23 -0.14
CA LEU A 93 -10.59 8.16 -0.06
C LEU A 93 -11.34 8.04 1.27
N ALA A 94 -11.62 6.81 1.70
CA ALA A 94 -12.30 6.54 2.96
C ALA A 94 -11.45 7.01 4.15
N ALA A 95 -10.14 6.77 4.11
CA ALA A 95 -9.25 7.22 5.17
C ALA A 95 -9.09 8.75 5.19
N ASN A 96 -9.09 9.43 4.04
CA ASN A 96 -9.13 10.90 3.97
C ASN A 96 -10.45 11.47 4.52
N THR A 97 -11.56 10.77 4.28
CA THR A 97 -12.88 11.15 4.81
C THR A 97 -12.87 11.06 6.34
N ASN A 98 -12.32 9.98 6.89
CA ASN A 98 -12.13 9.82 8.33
C ASN A 98 -11.25 10.94 8.93
N ASP A 99 -10.17 11.32 8.25
CA ASP A 99 -9.28 12.42 8.67
C ASP A 99 -10.05 13.76 8.77
N VAL A 100 -10.94 14.03 7.81
CA VAL A 100 -11.82 15.21 7.83
C VAL A 100 -12.82 15.17 9.00
N ILE A 101 -13.42 14.02 9.30
CA ILE A 101 -14.37 13.85 10.42
C ILE A 101 -13.71 14.17 11.77
N VAL A 102 -12.44 13.79 11.94
CA VAL A 102 -11.66 14.08 13.15
C VAL A 102 -11.14 15.53 13.21
N GLY A 103 -11.39 16.31 12.16
CA GLY A 103 -11.04 17.72 12.07
C GLY A 103 -9.57 17.96 11.75
N ARG A 104 -8.87 16.99 11.15
CA ARG A 104 -7.45 17.15 10.80
C ARG A 104 -7.15 16.52 9.44
N ARG A 105 -6.63 17.32 8.51
CA ARG A 105 -6.08 16.80 7.25
C ARG A 105 -4.62 16.43 7.45
N THR A 106 -4.35 15.17 7.76
CA THR A 106 -3.00 14.62 7.68
C THR A 106 -2.68 14.27 6.23
N PRO A 107 -1.56 14.72 5.65
CA PRO A 107 -1.16 14.22 4.35
C PRO A 107 -0.95 12.70 4.45
N VAL A 108 -1.46 11.97 3.46
CA VAL A 108 -1.37 10.51 3.39
C VAL A 108 0.09 10.04 3.45
N PHE A 109 0.97 10.78 2.77
CA PHE A 109 2.40 10.51 2.72
C PHE A 109 3.16 11.71 3.25
N ASP A 110 4.01 11.47 4.25
CA ASP A 110 5.07 12.41 4.63
C ASP A 110 5.96 12.69 3.41
N LYS A 111 6.60 13.87 3.39
CA LYS A 111 7.42 14.31 2.25
C LYS A 111 8.53 13.31 1.92
N GLU A 112 9.13 12.72 2.96
CA GLU A 112 10.19 11.72 2.84
C GLU A 112 9.69 10.43 2.18
N ILE A 113 8.57 9.89 2.65
CA ILE A 113 7.94 8.68 2.06
C ILE A 113 7.57 8.95 0.60
N ARG A 114 7.00 10.13 0.31
CA ARG A 114 6.64 10.53 -1.06
C ARG A 114 7.86 10.55 -1.97
N PHE A 115 8.95 11.15 -1.51
CA PHE A 115 10.21 11.19 -2.24
C PHE A 115 10.78 9.79 -2.46
N ALA A 116 10.78 8.94 -1.44
CA ALA A 116 11.24 7.56 -1.54
C ALA A 116 10.43 6.74 -2.57
N ILE A 117 9.10 6.84 -2.54
CA ILE A 117 8.23 6.16 -3.53
C ILE A 117 8.53 6.67 -4.94
N ILE A 118 8.62 7.98 -5.15
CA ILE A 118 8.92 8.57 -6.46
C ILE A 118 10.30 8.12 -6.95
N PHE A 119 11.32 8.16 -6.07
CA PHE A 119 12.67 7.72 -6.39
C PHE A 119 12.72 6.23 -6.75
N LEU A 120 12.00 5.37 -6.02
CA LEU A 120 11.88 3.94 -6.34
C LEU A 120 11.23 3.72 -7.70
N ILE A 121 10.16 4.45 -8.04
CA ILE A 121 9.50 4.34 -9.35
C ILE A 121 10.44 4.81 -10.47
N ILE A 122 11.08 5.97 -10.31
CA ILE A 122 11.97 6.55 -11.33
C ILE A 122 13.22 5.69 -11.54
N SER A 123 13.89 5.26 -10.47
CA SER A 123 15.09 4.41 -10.56
C SER A 123 14.81 3.10 -11.31
N ARG A 124 13.63 2.52 -11.08
CA ARG A 124 13.17 1.33 -11.81
C ARG A 124 12.83 1.63 -13.27
N PHE A 125 12.21 2.77 -13.57
CA PHE A 125 12.02 3.22 -14.95
C PHE A 125 13.34 3.26 -15.71
N ILE A 126 14.34 3.90 -15.11
CA ILE A 126 15.67 4.07 -15.71
C ILE A 126 16.32 2.71 -15.93
N THR A 127 16.22 1.80 -14.95
CA THR A 127 16.75 0.43 -15.09
C THR A 127 16.13 -0.29 -16.29
N ILE A 128 14.81 -0.15 -16.49
CA ILE A 128 14.11 -0.74 -17.64
C ILE A 128 14.57 -0.09 -18.94
N CYS A 129 14.59 1.25 -19.03
CA CYS A 129 15.02 1.95 -20.23
C CYS A 129 16.46 1.58 -20.65
N ILE A 130 17.39 1.52 -19.69
CA ILE A 130 18.77 1.10 -19.94
C ILE A 130 18.80 -0.34 -20.46
N SER A 131 18.03 -1.23 -19.84
CA SER A 131 18.02 -2.65 -20.21
C SER A 131 17.36 -2.90 -21.58
N THR A 132 16.34 -2.13 -21.96
CA THR A 132 15.69 -2.24 -23.27
C THR A 132 16.58 -1.83 -24.45
N SER A 133 17.62 -1.03 -24.23
CA SER A 133 18.48 -0.55 -25.32
C SER A 133 19.36 -1.63 -25.96
N LYS A 134 19.50 -2.80 -25.33
CA LYS A 134 20.47 -3.84 -25.73
C LYS A 134 19.88 -5.20 -26.09
N PHE A 135 18.60 -5.48 -25.79
CA PHE A 135 18.06 -6.84 -25.80
C PHE A 135 16.83 -7.04 -26.68
N HIS A 136 16.61 -8.30 -27.07
CA HIS A 136 15.44 -8.77 -27.85
C HIS A 136 14.12 -8.59 -27.09
N SER A 137 13.01 -8.56 -27.84
CA SER A 137 11.62 -8.39 -27.35
C SER A 137 11.24 -9.27 -26.15
N ILE A 138 11.80 -10.47 -26.04
CA ILE A 138 11.54 -11.40 -24.93
C ILE A 138 12.01 -10.82 -23.58
N PHE A 139 13.18 -10.18 -23.57
CA PHE A 139 13.72 -9.58 -22.35
C PHE A 139 12.83 -8.44 -21.83
N LEU A 140 12.21 -7.68 -22.73
CA LEU A 140 11.25 -6.64 -22.37
C LEU A 140 10.01 -7.23 -21.67
N CYS A 141 9.52 -8.38 -22.12
CA CYS A 141 8.41 -9.09 -21.45
C CYS A 141 8.78 -9.50 -20.03
N VAL A 142 9.99 -10.05 -19.84
CA VAL A 142 10.52 -10.42 -18.52
C VAL A 142 10.54 -9.22 -17.58
N GLN A 143 11.05 -8.08 -18.06
CA GLN A 143 11.13 -6.86 -17.25
C GLN A 143 9.75 -6.29 -16.89
N ILE A 144 8.78 -6.34 -17.81
CA ILE A 144 7.42 -5.88 -17.53
C ILE A 144 6.76 -6.76 -16.46
N VAL A 145 6.91 -8.08 -16.55
CA VAL A 145 6.37 -9.03 -15.56
C VAL A 145 6.97 -8.74 -14.18
N ILE A 146 8.30 -8.64 -14.07
CA ILE A 146 8.99 -8.34 -12.80
C ILE A 146 8.58 -6.98 -12.25
N LEU A 147 8.47 -5.96 -13.12
CA LEU A 147 8.06 -4.62 -12.70
C LEU A 147 6.63 -4.64 -12.14
N SER A 148 5.70 -5.29 -12.85
CA SER A 148 4.30 -5.39 -12.46
C SER A 148 4.11 -6.03 -11.09
N THR A 149 4.79 -7.15 -10.84
CA THR A 149 4.74 -7.81 -9.53
C THR A 149 5.30 -6.92 -8.43
N ARG A 150 6.44 -6.25 -8.66
CA ARG A 150 7.04 -5.34 -7.66
C ARG A 150 6.17 -4.14 -7.31
N LEU A 151 5.48 -3.55 -8.28
CA LEU A 151 4.55 -2.44 -8.02
C LEU A 151 3.37 -2.86 -7.15
N THR A 152 2.87 -4.06 -7.40
CA THR A 152 1.75 -4.60 -6.64
C THR A 152 2.15 -4.76 -5.17
N GLY A 153 3.40 -5.17 -4.90
CA GLY A 153 3.97 -5.19 -3.55
C GLY A 153 4.12 -3.78 -2.96
N LEU A 154 4.56 -2.80 -3.76
CA LEU A 154 4.64 -1.40 -3.33
C LEU A 154 3.26 -0.83 -2.94
N VAL A 155 2.20 -1.21 -3.66
CA VAL A 155 0.82 -0.83 -3.33
C VAL A 155 0.40 -1.40 -1.98
N LEU A 156 0.69 -2.68 -1.70
CA LEU A 156 0.44 -3.29 -0.40
C LEU A 156 1.17 -2.54 0.72
N ILE A 157 2.47 -2.32 0.56
CA ILE A 157 3.30 -1.57 1.52
C ILE A 157 2.70 -0.19 1.81
N ILE A 158 2.23 0.51 0.77
CA ILE A 158 1.56 1.80 0.93
C ILE A 158 0.30 1.69 1.80
N ILE A 159 -0.56 0.69 1.56
CA ILE A 159 -1.80 0.50 2.34
C ILE A 159 -1.47 0.25 3.81
N PHE A 160 -0.53 -0.65 4.10
CA PHE A 160 -0.11 -0.95 5.47
C PHE A 160 0.57 0.24 6.15
N LEU A 161 1.43 0.97 5.43
CA LEU A 161 2.07 2.18 5.96
C LEU A 161 1.05 3.26 6.28
N MET A 162 0.03 3.43 5.44
CA MET A 162 -1.09 4.35 5.69
C MET A 162 -1.90 3.95 6.92
N LEU A 163 -2.21 2.65 7.08
CA LEU A 163 -2.89 2.13 8.26
C LEU A 163 -2.06 2.42 9.52
N TYR A 164 -0.77 2.06 9.48
CA TYR A 164 0.17 2.23 10.57
C TYR A 164 0.30 3.70 11.02
N VAL A 165 0.48 4.63 10.09
CA VAL A 165 0.60 6.06 10.41
C VAL A 165 -0.66 6.58 11.11
N ARG A 166 -1.85 6.18 10.65
CA ARG A 166 -3.13 6.59 11.25
C ARG A 166 -3.37 5.96 12.61
N MET A 167 -3.04 4.67 12.77
CA MET A 167 -3.09 3.98 14.05
C MET A 167 -2.14 4.62 15.07
N LYS A 168 -0.91 4.97 14.66
CA LYS A 168 0.05 5.69 15.49
C LYS A 168 -0.44 7.08 15.89
N TYR A 169 -1.09 7.79 14.95
CA TYR A 169 -1.71 9.08 15.23
C TYR A 169 -2.84 8.96 16.27
N LEU A 170 -3.72 7.99 16.07
CA LEU A 170 -4.84 7.72 16.97
C LEU A 170 -4.36 7.39 18.39
N ARG A 171 -3.34 6.52 18.50
CA ARG A 171 -2.69 6.18 19.78
C ARG A 171 -2.19 7.41 20.51
N ARG A 172 -1.43 8.28 19.84
CA ARG A 172 -0.95 9.55 20.42
C ARG A 172 -2.10 10.45 20.88
N ARG A 173 -3.25 10.40 20.21
CA ARG A 173 -4.44 11.19 20.58
C ARG A 173 -5.14 10.62 21.80
N PHE A 174 -5.19 9.30 21.97
CA PHE A 174 -5.66 8.68 23.21
C PHE A 174 -4.75 8.99 24.39
N GLU A 175 -3.43 8.86 24.21
CA GLU A 175 -2.44 9.13 25.26
C GLU A 175 -2.49 10.59 25.76
N ARG A 176 -2.83 11.55 24.89
CA ARG A 176 -3.03 12.98 25.27
C ARG A 176 -4.37 13.27 25.95
N ASN A 177 -5.33 12.36 25.86
CA ASN A 177 -6.65 12.50 26.45
C ASN A 177 -6.80 11.65 27.71
N THR A 178 -5.76 11.62 28.56
CA THR A 178 -5.92 11.11 29.92
C THR A 178 -6.95 11.96 30.66
N ILE A 179 -7.92 11.30 31.28
CA ILE A 179 -8.88 11.94 32.18
C ILE A 179 -8.17 11.96 33.54
N PRO A 180 -7.61 13.09 34.00
CA PRO A 180 -7.07 13.13 35.35
C PRO A 180 -8.20 12.80 36.33
N VAL A 181 -7.91 11.90 37.27
CA VAL A 181 -8.86 11.44 38.29
C VAL A 181 -9.28 12.58 39.25
N ASN A 182 -8.59 13.73 39.18
CA ASN A 182 -8.76 14.83 40.11
C ASN A 182 -9.63 15.97 39.55
N ILE A 183 -10.72 16.28 40.28
CA ILE A 183 -11.61 17.47 40.23
C ILE A 183 -11.61 18.23 38.90
N ILE A 184 -12.07 17.59 37.82
CA ILE A 184 -12.41 18.31 36.59
C ILE A 184 -13.85 18.82 36.73
N HIS A 185 -14.07 20.12 36.47
CA HIS A 185 -15.42 20.68 36.31
C HIS A 185 -16.25 19.83 35.34
N LYS A 186 -17.55 19.61 35.61
CA LYS A 186 -18.46 18.75 34.82
C LYS A 186 -18.34 18.94 33.30
N ASN A 187 -18.13 20.18 32.85
CA ASN A 187 -17.97 20.54 31.43
C ASN A 187 -16.68 19.99 30.79
N GLY A 188 -15.58 19.90 31.55
CA GLY A 188 -14.31 19.35 31.06
C GLY A 188 -14.40 17.83 30.83
N VAL A 189 -15.10 17.12 31.71
CA VAL A 189 -15.37 15.69 31.54
C VAL A 189 -16.18 15.43 30.27
N VAL A 190 -17.27 16.17 30.06
CA VAL A 190 -18.12 16.02 28.86
C VAL A 190 -17.34 16.25 27.56
N SER A 191 -16.46 17.26 27.52
CA SER A 191 -15.63 17.54 26.35
C SER A 191 -14.63 16.40 26.07
N LYS A 192 -13.94 15.90 27.11
CA LYS A 192 -12.99 14.78 26.97
C LYS A 192 -13.68 13.49 26.54
N THR A 193 -14.85 13.17 27.11
CA THR A 193 -15.66 12.02 26.69
C THR A 193 -16.10 12.14 25.24
N ARG A 194 -16.47 13.34 24.77
CA ARG A 194 -16.82 13.58 23.37
C ARG A 194 -15.63 13.36 22.43
N GLU A 195 -14.45 13.81 22.80
CA GLU A 195 -13.23 13.59 22.02
C GLU A 195 -12.82 12.11 21.99
N MET A 196 -12.95 11.39 23.10
CA MET A 196 -12.69 9.96 23.16
C MET A 196 -13.66 9.18 22.26
N ARG A 197 -14.95 9.54 22.25
CA ARG A 197 -15.95 8.98 21.33
C ARG A 197 -15.58 9.20 19.86
N LYS A 198 -15.12 10.40 19.48
CA LYS A 198 -14.65 10.68 18.11
C LYS A 198 -13.46 9.80 17.72
N CYS A 199 -12.51 9.59 18.64
CA CYS A 199 -11.36 8.71 18.39
C CYS A 199 -11.79 7.25 18.19
N LEU A 200 -12.74 6.76 19.00
CA LEU A 200 -13.28 5.41 18.85
C LEU A 200 -14.04 5.23 17.53
N ILE A 201 -14.85 6.21 17.12
CA ILE A 201 -15.54 6.17 15.82
C ILE A 201 -14.52 6.16 14.67
N TYR A 202 -13.50 7.00 14.74
CA TYR A 202 -12.44 7.02 13.73
C TYR A 202 -11.70 5.68 13.65
N TYR A 203 -11.45 5.05 14.81
CA TYR A 203 -10.83 3.74 14.86
C TYR A 203 -11.69 2.68 14.17
N ASN A 204 -12.97 2.62 14.52
CA ASN A 204 -13.90 1.65 13.94
C ASN A 204 -13.95 1.82 12.42
N ASN A 205 -14.14 3.04 11.94
CA ASN A 205 -14.15 3.31 10.51
C ASN A 205 -12.84 2.95 9.82
N LEU A 206 -11.69 3.07 10.50
CA LEU A 206 -10.39 2.69 9.93
C LEU A 206 -10.28 1.17 9.78
N LEU A 207 -10.77 0.41 10.76
CA LEU A 207 -10.84 -1.05 10.70
C LEU A 207 -11.86 -1.53 9.68
N ASP A 208 -13.06 -0.93 9.65
CA ASP A 208 -14.10 -1.27 8.68
C ASP A 208 -13.58 -1.07 7.24
N ASN A 209 -12.94 0.07 6.97
CA ASN A 209 -12.31 0.33 5.66
C ASN A 209 -11.18 -0.68 5.33
N PHE A 210 -10.49 -1.19 6.34
CA PHE A 210 -9.43 -2.20 6.13
C PHE A 210 -10.05 -3.59 5.88
N SER A 211 -11.11 -3.92 6.60
CA SER A 211 -11.91 -5.13 6.37
C SER A 211 -12.54 -5.15 4.98
N ASP A 212 -12.98 -3.99 4.47
CA ASP A 212 -13.55 -3.85 3.13
C ASP A 212 -12.55 -4.19 2.01
N ILE A 213 -11.24 -4.10 2.29
CA ILE A 213 -10.18 -4.45 1.34
C ILE A 213 -9.46 -5.75 1.71
N ASP A 214 -9.86 -6.42 2.79
CA ASP A 214 -9.13 -7.56 3.35
C ASP A 214 -9.06 -8.73 2.37
N GLN A 215 -10.18 -9.08 1.73
CA GLN A 215 -10.21 -10.13 0.71
C GLN A 215 -9.20 -9.87 -0.42
N GLU A 216 -9.04 -8.61 -0.81
CA GLU A 216 -8.16 -8.20 -1.90
C GLU A 216 -6.70 -8.26 -1.43
N LEU A 217 -6.45 -7.85 -0.19
CA LEU A 217 -5.13 -7.99 0.44
C LEU A 217 -4.75 -9.47 0.56
N GLN A 218 -5.64 -10.35 1.03
CA GLN A 218 -5.38 -11.77 1.15
C GLN A 218 -5.01 -12.41 -0.19
N ILE A 219 -5.75 -12.11 -1.26
CA ILE A 219 -5.45 -12.62 -2.61
C ILE A 219 -4.08 -12.13 -3.06
N LEU A 220 -3.81 -10.82 -2.94
CA LEU A 220 -2.52 -10.26 -3.35
C LEU A 220 -1.37 -10.89 -2.58
N THR A 221 -1.53 -11.07 -1.28
CA THR A 221 -0.54 -11.68 -0.38
C THR A 221 -0.28 -13.13 -0.73
N TRP A 222 -1.33 -13.92 -0.97
CA TRP A 222 -1.21 -15.32 -1.34
C TRP A 222 -0.43 -15.50 -2.64
N VAL A 223 -0.64 -14.59 -3.59
CA VAL A 223 0.02 -14.58 -4.88
C VAL A 223 1.51 -14.18 -4.76
N PHE A 224 1.90 -13.34 -3.80
CA PHE A 224 3.30 -13.14 -3.44
C PHE A 224 3.83 -14.37 -2.70
N SER A 225 4.32 -15.38 -3.42
CA SER A 225 4.86 -16.62 -2.86
C SER A 225 6.15 -16.46 -2.05
N ASP A 226 6.61 -15.23 -1.79
CA ASP A 226 7.77 -14.98 -0.95
C ASP A 226 7.39 -15.28 0.50
N GLU A 227 7.79 -16.46 0.98
CA GLU A 227 7.48 -16.96 2.31
C GLU A 227 7.87 -15.94 3.40
N SER A 228 8.93 -15.17 3.15
CA SER A 228 9.34 -14.06 4.03
C SER A 228 8.31 -12.93 4.08
N LEU A 229 7.82 -12.46 2.93
CA LEU A 229 6.85 -11.38 2.86
C LEU A 229 5.46 -11.83 3.29
N ARG A 230 5.07 -13.08 2.99
CA ARG A 230 3.84 -13.68 3.50
C ARG A 230 3.86 -13.80 5.01
N PHE A 231 4.95 -14.29 5.59
CA PHE A 231 5.11 -14.37 7.03
C PHE A 231 5.05 -12.97 7.68
N GLU A 232 5.72 -11.97 7.11
CA GLU A 232 5.64 -10.60 7.62
C GLU A 232 4.23 -10.01 7.52
N LEU A 233 3.51 -10.27 6.42
CA LEU A 233 2.18 -9.75 6.22
C LEU A 233 1.12 -10.49 7.04
N GLU A 234 1.23 -11.81 7.18
CA GLU A 234 0.41 -12.62 8.07
C GLU A 234 0.66 -12.23 9.52
N ILE A 235 1.90 -11.99 9.94
CA ILE A 235 2.20 -11.39 11.25
C ILE A 235 1.58 -10.01 11.36
N ALA A 236 1.67 -9.15 10.34
CA ALA A 236 1.09 -7.81 10.38
C ALA A 236 -0.44 -7.86 10.48
N LEU A 237 -1.10 -8.74 9.73
CA LEU A 237 -2.54 -9.00 9.79
C LEU A 237 -2.93 -9.59 11.14
N GLU A 238 -2.28 -10.67 11.58
CA GLU A 238 -2.49 -11.30 12.88
C GLU A 238 -2.21 -10.30 14.02
N TYR A 239 -1.25 -9.40 13.86
CA TYR A 239 -0.97 -8.34 14.83
C TYR A 239 -2.10 -7.30 14.88
N VAL A 240 -2.64 -6.90 13.72
CA VAL A 240 -3.80 -6.01 13.62
C VAL A 240 -5.06 -6.67 14.21
N GLU A 241 -5.29 -7.95 13.90
CA GLU A 241 -6.45 -8.73 14.34
C GLU A 241 -6.38 -9.13 15.82
N ARG A 242 -5.23 -9.58 16.33
CA ARG A 242 -5.05 -9.98 17.74
C ARG A 242 -4.97 -8.80 18.69
N ARG A 243 -4.67 -7.59 18.19
CA ARG A 243 -4.61 -6.37 19.00
C ARG A 243 -5.59 -5.31 18.51
N PRO A 244 -6.91 -5.53 18.64
CA PRO A 244 -7.88 -4.47 18.43
C PRO A 244 -7.77 -3.49 19.60
N PHE A 245 -6.80 -2.56 19.59
CA PHE A 245 -6.43 -1.63 20.67
C PHE A 245 -6.88 -2.08 22.08
N ASN A 246 -6.49 -3.28 22.51
CA ASN A 246 -6.58 -3.61 23.91
C ASN A 246 -5.41 -2.90 24.59
N PHE A 247 -5.71 -1.67 25.03
CA PHE A 247 -4.95 -1.02 26.08
C PHE A 247 -4.84 -1.96 27.27
N VAL A 248 -3.71 -1.91 27.98
CA VAL A 248 -3.59 -1.79 29.45
C VAL A 248 -2.09 -1.88 29.78
N ILE A 249 -1.46 -0.87 30.36
CA ILE A 249 -1.69 -0.29 31.70
C ILE A 249 -1.44 -1.34 32.80
N CYS A 250 -0.18 -1.77 32.97
CA CYS A 250 0.30 -2.32 34.24
C CYS A 250 1.84 -2.31 34.32
N ARG A 251 2.50 -1.30 33.75
CA ARG A 251 3.91 -0.94 34.02
C ARG A 251 5.01 -1.98 33.76
N VAL A 252 4.78 -3.15 33.16
CA VAL A 252 5.87 -4.12 32.99
C VAL A 252 6.39 -4.26 31.55
N PHE A 253 5.57 -4.14 30.49
CA PHE A 253 6.11 -4.09 29.12
C PHE A 253 5.28 -3.22 28.14
N PRO A 254 5.83 -2.09 27.63
CA PRO A 254 5.26 -1.36 26.53
C PRO A 254 5.65 -2.01 25.19
N VAL A 255 4.68 -2.19 24.30
CA VAL A 255 4.98 -2.59 22.91
C VAL A 255 5.25 -1.32 22.10
N ASP A 256 6.53 -1.15 21.83
CA ASP A 256 7.11 0.05 21.24
C ASP A 256 7.41 -0.13 19.74
N ILE A 257 7.44 1.00 19.03
CA ILE A 257 7.68 1.14 17.59
C ILE A 257 9.12 0.75 17.18
N SER A 258 10.00 0.50 18.15
CA SER A 258 11.37 0.05 17.92
C SER A 258 11.45 -1.33 17.28
N MET A 259 10.44 -2.19 17.42
CA MET A 259 10.51 -3.57 16.91
C MET A 259 10.57 -3.70 15.37
N PRO A 260 9.68 -3.06 14.58
CA PRO A 260 9.81 -3.08 13.12
C PRO A 260 11.06 -2.35 12.61
N ILE A 261 11.55 -1.34 13.35
CA ILE A 261 12.81 -0.66 13.01
C ILE A 261 14.00 -1.61 13.24
N SER A 262 14.02 -2.37 14.33
CA SER A 262 15.05 -3.38 14.60
C SER A 262 15.04 -4.53 13.59
N ILE A 263 13.87 -4.98 13.12
CA ILE A 263 13.75 -6.01 12.08
C ILE A 263 14.28 -5.50 10.74
N VAL A 264 13.89 -4.28 10.32
CA VAL A 264 14.41 -3.66 9.09
C VAL A 264 15.92 -3.42 9.18
N THR A 265 16.43 -3.00 10.33
CA THR A 265 17.88 -2.81 10.55
C THR A 265 18.61 -4.16 10.49
N LEU A 266 18.02 -5.23 11.03
CA LEU A 266 18.58 -6.58 10.99
C LEU A 266 18.61 -7.13 9.55
N CYS A 267 17.55 -6.96 8.77
CA CYS A 267 17.49 -7.36 7.36
C CYS A 267 18.52 -6.61 6.49
N ILE A 268 18.70 -5.31 6.71
CA ILE A 268 19.73 -4.53 6.00
C ILE A 268 21.13 -5.01 6.37
N THR A 269 21.38 -5.26 7.66
CA THR A 269 22.68 -5.74 8.14
C THR A 269 22.99 -7.13 7.58
N TYR A 270 21.99 -8.01 7.50
CA TYR A 270 22.15 -9.37 6.97
C TYR A 270 22.43 -9.37 5.45
N VAL A 271 21.78 -8.49 4.68
CA VAL A 271 22.04 -8.32 3.25
C VAL A 271 23.46 -7.78 3.01
N ILE A 272 23.94 -6.83 3.82
CA ILE A 272 25.31 -6.30 3.71
C ILE A 272 26.34 -7.40 4.01
N ILE A 273 26.11 -8.21 5.05
CA ILE A 273 26.99 -9.32 5.41
C ILE A 273 27.04 -10.37 4.29
N ILE A 274 25.90 -10.76 3.71
CA ILE A 274 25.85 -11.71 2.59
C ILE A 274 26.62 -11.19 1.38
N ILE A 275 26.50 -9.90 1.05
CA ILE A 275 27.23 -9.28 -0.07
C ILE A 275 28.75 -9.29 0.20
N GLN A 276 29.18 -8.96 1.42
CA GLN A 276 30.61 -8.95 1.79
C GLN A 276 31.23 -10.36 1.79
N PHE A 277 30.46 -11.40 2.14
CA PHE A 277 30.93 -12.79 2.08
C PHE A 277 30.85 -13.41 0.68
N ALA A 278 30.11 -12.81 -0.26
CA ALA A 278 30.01 -13.29 -1.64
C ALA A 278 31.10 -12.73 -2.58
N GLU A 279 31.88 -11.74 -2.13
CA GLU A 279 33.00 -11.15 -2.89
C GLU A 279 34.40 -11.66 -2.45
N ILE A 280 34.46 -12.71 -1.62
CA ILE A 280 35.67 -13.48 -1.28
C ILE A 280 35.57 -14.85 -1.95
#